data_AF-A0A1M7J800-F1
#
_entry.id   AF-A0A1M7J800-F1
#
_cell.length_a   1.000
_cell.length_b   1.000
_cell.length_c   1.000
_cell.angle_alpha   90.00
_cell.angle_beta   90.00
_cell.angle_gamma   90.00
#
_symmetry.space_group_name_H-M   'P 1'
#
loop_
_entity.id
_entity.type
_entity.pdbx_description
1 polymer ?
#
loop_
_entity_poly.entity_id
_entity_poly.type
_entity_poly.pdbx_seq_one_letter_code
_entity_poly.pdbx_strand_id
1 'polypeptide(L)'
;MAKCPICGHAWTYRQKVLGYALKPRTRTKCPACRAYIEPSTASIIFDYMAIIALAALVFAGIPLMHLPVTTSVMLTGALILIYILVIIPLTVRFKQYDYNIKTPG
;
A
#
# COMPACT_ATOMS: atom_id res chain seq x y z
N MET A 1 -9.11 9.09 -5.10
CA MET A 1 -8.37 9.59 -3.92
C MET A 1 -8.86 8.87 -2.67
N ALA A 2 -7.96 8.54 -1.73
CA ALA A 2 -8.34 7.90 -0.46
C ALA A 2 -9.12 8.88 0.42
N LYS A 3 -10.38 8.56 0.69
CA LYS A 3 -11.26 9.32 1.59
C LYS A 3 -11.65 8.43 2.76
N CYS A 4 -11.79 9.02 3.95
CA CYS A 4 -12.37 8.32 5.08
C CYS A 4 -13.86 8.05 4.79
N PRO A 5 -14.34 6.80 4.88
CA PRO A 5 -15.75 6.47 4.65
C PRO A 5 -16.69 7.04 5.73
N ILE A 6 -16.17 7.41 6.90
CA ILE A 6 -16.97 7.84 8.06
C ILE A 6 -17.16 9.36 8.08
N CYS A 7 -16.06 10.13 8.02
CA CYS A 7 -16.10 11.59 8.11
C CYS A 7 -15.83 12.31 6.77
N GLY A 8 -15.61 11.56 5.69
CA GLY A 8 -15.30 12.13 4.38
C GLY A 8 -13.90 12.74 4.24
N HIS A 9 -13.07 12.73 5.30
CA HIS A 9 -11.72 13.30 5.29
C HIS A 9 -10.87 12.80 4.12
N ALA A 10 -10.40 13.72 3.28
CA ALA A 10 -9.51 13.42 2.17
C ALA A 10 -8.07 13.29 2.67
N TRP A 11 -7.48 12.11 2.49
CA TRP A 11 -6.12 11.85 2.95
C TRP A 11 -5.10 12.54 2.04
N THR A 12 -4.25 13.37 2.64
CA THR A 12 -3.14 14.01 1.92
C THR A 12 -2.04 12.98 1.60
N TYR A 13 -1.20 13.28 0.62
CA TYR A 13 -0.07 12.42 0.25
C TYR A 13 0.80 12.05 1.47
N ARG A 14 1.17 13.06 2.28
CA ARG A 14 1.98 12.87 3.50
C ARG A 14 1.30 11.94 4.51
N GLN A 15 -0.01 12.05 4.69
CA GLN A 15 -0.77 11.18 5.59
C GLN A 15 -0.79 9.73 5.09
N LYS A 16 -0.89 9.51 3.77
CA LYS A 16 -0.84 8.16 3.20
C LYS A 16 0.55 7.53 3.34
N VAL A 17 1.62 8.29 3.07
CA VAL A 17 2.99 7.77 3.19
C VAL A 17 3.31 7.42 4.64
N LEU A 18 3.14 8.37 5.57
CA LEU A 18 3.55 8.20 6.96
C LEU A 18 2.58 7.31 7.76
N GLY A 19 1.28 7.40 7.45
CA GLY A 19 0.23 6.72 8.20
C GLY A 19 -0.14 5.33 7.68
N TYR A 20 0.15 5.03 6.41
CA TYR A 20 -0.24 3.77 5.77
C TYR A 20 0.96 3.07 5.10
N ALA A 21 1.69 3.73 4.19
CA ALA A 21 2.73 3.08 3.40
C ALA A 21 3.92 2.60 4.25
N LEU A 22 4.39 3.41 5.21
CA LEU A 22 5.52 3.04 6.09
C LEU A 22 5.09 2.16 7.28
N LYS A 23 3.81 2.14 7.62
CA LYS A 23 3.24 1.30 8.68
C LYS A 23 2.02 0.56 8.12
N PRO A 24 2.24 -0.46 7.27
CA PRO A 24 1.14 -1.27 6.76
C PRO A 24 0.44 -1.93 7.96
N ARG A 25 -0.82 -1.56 8.17
CA ARG A 25 -1.68 -2.15 9.19
C ARG A 25 -2.99 -2.56 8.53
N THR A 26 -3.54 -3.68 8.98
CA THR A 26 -4.88 -4.14 8.61
C THR A 26 -5.94 -3.07 8.89
N ARG A 27 -5.73 -2.27 9.95
CA ARG A 27 -6.54 -1.11 10.33
C ARG A 27 -5.70 0.14 10.49
N THR A 28 -6.12 1.22 9.84
CA THR A 28 -5.51 2.54 9.96
C THR A 28 -6.45 3.49 10.66
N LYS A 29 -5.93 4.35 11.54
CA LYS A 29 -6.75 5.33 12.26
C LYS A 29 -6.88 6.61 11.44
N CYS A 30 -8.09 7.11 11.25
CA CYS A 30 -8.30 8.39 10.58
C CYS A 30 -7.72 9.55 11.43
N PRO A 31 -6.91 10.46 10.86
CA PRO A 31 -6.36 11.58 11.62
C PRO A 31 -7.43 12.59 12.08
N ALA A 32 -8.56 12.69 11.34
CA ALA A 32 -9.65 13.59 11.67
C ALA A 32 -10.61 12.99 12.71
N CYS A 33 -11.36 11.94 12.35
CA CYS A 33 -12.39 11.38 13.22
C CYS A 33 -11.88 10.29 14.18
N ARG A 34 -10.60 9.93 14.13
CA ARG A 34 -9.99 8.87 14.97
C ARG A 34 -10.63 7.48 14.87
N ALA A 35 -11.56 7.27 13.94
CA ALA A 35 -12.14 5.96 13.67
C ALA A 35 -11.14 5.04 12.96
N TYR A 36 -11.26 3.74 13.19
CA TYR A 36 -10.50 2.73 12.48
C TYR A 36 -11.14 2.48 11.11
N ILE A 37 -10.31 2.55 10.07
CA ILE A 37 -10.69 2.31 8.68
C ILE A 37 -9.77 1.25 8.08
N GLU A 38 -10.29 0.49 7.13
CA GLU A 38 -9.58 -0.61 6.49
C GLU A 38 -9.32 -0.27 5.01
N PRO A 39 -8.19 -0.72 4.44
CA PRO A 39 -7.98 -0.61 3.01
C PRO A 39 -9.03 -1.45 2.26
N SER A 40 -9.51 -0.92 1.15
CA SER A 40 -10.47 -1.62 0.31
C SER A 40 -9.85 -2.86 -0.31
N THR A 41 -10.66 -3.89 -0.54
CA THR A 41 -10.22 -5.14 -1.20
C THR A 41 -9.53 -4.86 -2.54
N ALA A 42 -10.02 -3.87 -3.29
CA ALA A 42 -9.37 -3.46 -4.55
C ALA A 42 -7.95 -2.93 -4.33
N SER A 43 -7.73 -2.08 -3.31
CA SER A 43 -6.40 -1.58 -2.97
C SER A 43 -5.45 -2.70 -2.56
N ILE A 44 -5.95 -3.67 -1.78
CA ILE A 44 -5.17 -4.84 -1.39
C ILE A 44 -4.76 -5.64 -2.63
N ILE A 45 -5.69 -5.91 -3.55
CA ILE A 45 -5.40 -6.64 -4.81
C ILE A 45 -4.36 -5.88 -5.63
N PHE A 46 -4.49 -4.56 -5.79
CA PHE A 46 -3.51 -3.76 -6.51
C PHE A 46 -2.13 -3.81 -5.87
N ASP A 47 -2.04 -3.75 -4.54
CA ASP A 47 -0.77 -3.86 -3.82
C ASP A 47 -0.13 -5.25 -4.03
N TYR A 48 -0.90 -6.34 -3.98
CA TYR A 48 -0.40 -7.69 -4.28
C TYR A 48 0.09 -7.83 -5.72
N MET A 49 -0.68 -7.33 -6.70
CA MET A 49 -0.28 -7.36 -8.11
C MET A 49 1.02 -6.57 -8.33
N ALA A 50 1.16 -5.42 -7.69
CA ALA A 50 2.37 -4.61 -7.77
C ALA A 50 3.58 -5.31 -7.12
N ILE A 51 3.41 -5.97 -5.98
CA ILE A 51 4.47 -6.76 -5.34
C ILE A 51 4.91 -7.93 -6.23
N ILE A 52 3.95 -8.66 -6.82
CA ILE A 52 4.24 -9.77 -7.72
C ILE A 52 5.00 -9.28 -8.95
N ALA A 53 4.57 -8.16 -9.55
CA ALA A 53 5.25 -7.55 -10.68
C ALA A 53 6.67 -7.11 -10.32
N LEU A 54 6.84 -6.47 -9.16
CA LEU A 54 8.15 -6.06 -8.64
C LEU A 54 9.07 -7.27 -8.45
N ALA A 55 8.56 -8.33 -7.83
CA ALA A 55 9.31 -9.57 -7.61
C ALA A 55 9.72 -10.21 -8.95
N ALA A 56 8.82 -10.29 -9.93
CA ALA A 56 9.13 -10.79 -11.26
C ALA A 56 10.24 -9.96 -11.94
N LEU A 57 10.20 -8.63 -11.80
CA LEU A 57 11.21 -7.75 -12.36
C LEU A 57 12.58 -7.96 -11.70
N VAL A 58 12.61 -8.17 -10.38
CA VAL A 58 13.84 -8.38 -9.62
C VAL A 58 14.42 -9.78 -9.85
N PHE A 59 13.59 -10.83 -9.83
CA PHE A 59 14.06 -12.22 -9.92
C PHE A 59 14.21 -12.75 -11.35
N ALA A 60 13.48 -12.20 -12.32
CA ALA A 60 13.59 -12.59 -13.72
C ALA A 60 14.20 -11.48 -14.58
N GLY A 61 13.73 -10.23 -14.45
CA GLY A 61 14.17 -9.11 -15.28
C GLY A 61 15.64 -8.72 -15.08
N ILE A 62 16.07 -8.54 -13.83
CA ILE A 62 17.44 -8.11 -13.51
C ILE A 62 18.49 -9.16 -13.95
N PRO A 63 18.32 -10.47 -13.68
CA PRO A 63 19.28 -11.48 -14.15
C PRO A 63 19.42 -11.53 -15.67
N LEU A 64 18.34 -11.30 -16.42
CA LEU A 64 18.35 -11.29 -17.89
C LEU A 64 19.13 -10.12 -18.48
N MET A 65 19.25 -9.00 -17.76
CA MET A 65 19.99 -7.83 -18.24
C MET A 65 21.51 -7.93 -18.04
N HIS A 66 22.00 -8.99 -17.37
CA HIS A 66 23.43 -9.22 -17.10
C HIS A 66 24.17 -8.00 -16.52
N LEU A 67 23.47 -7.19 -15.72
CA LEU A 67 24.03 -5.97 -15.15
C LEU A 67 24.97 -6.27 -13.96
N PRO A 68 25.97 -5.40 -13.70
CA PRO A 68 26.80 -5.47 -12.51
C PRO A 68 25.96 -5.54 -11.23
N VAL A 69 26.40 -6.35 -10.26
CA VAL A 69 25.68 -6.57 -8.99
C VAL A 69 25.33 -5.25 -8.28
N THR A 70 26.26 -4.29 -8.28
CA THR A 70 26.04 -2.96 -7.67
C THR A 70 24.88 -2.21 -8.32
N THR A 71 24.84 -2.16 -9.66
CA THR A 71 23.74 -1.51 -10.39
C THR A 71 22.40 -2.22 -10.18
N SER A 72 22.41 -3.56 -10.15
CA SER A 72 21.23 -4.38 -9.88
C SER A 72 20.63 -4.12 -8.49
N VAL A 73 21.50 -4.02 -7.46
CA VAL A 73 21.08 -3.70 -6.09
C VAL A 73 20.52 -2.28 -6.00
N MET A 74 21.18 -1.29 -6.62
CA MET A 74 20.68 0.09 -6.65
C MET A 74 19.33 0.19 -7.36
N LEU A 75 19.18 -0.48 -8.50
CA LEU A 75 17.95 -0.46 -9.29
C LEU A 75 16.79 -1.11 -8.53
N THR A 76 17.05 -2.24 -7.85
CA THR A 76 16.07 -2.89 -6.96
C THR A 76 15.64 -1.96 -5.83
N GLY A 77 16.60 -1.31 -5.16
CA GLY A 77 16.31 -0.35 -4.09
C GLY A 77 15.47 0.84 -4.57
N ALA A 78 15.79 1.37 -5.75
CA ALA A 78 15.03 2.46 -6.38
C ALA A 78 13.59 2.02 -6.72
N LEU A 79 13.41 0.82 -7.27
CA LEU A 79 12.08 0.27 -7.58
C LEU A 79 11.23 0.08 -6.33
N ILE A 80 11.82 -0.41 -5.23
CA ILE A 80 11.13 -0.54 -3.93
C ILE A 80 10.71 0.85 -3.40
N LEU A 81 11.60 1.84 -3.50
CA LEU A 81 11.31 3.22 -3.10
C LEU A 81 10.15 3.81 -3.89
N ILE A 82 10.14 3.61 -5.21
CA ILE A 82 9.04 4.04 -6.09
C ILE A 82 7.74 3.34 -5.69
N TYR A 83 7.78 2.04 -5.42
CA TYR A 83 6.61 1.30 -4.96
C TYR A 83 6.02 1.92 -3.67
N ILE A 84 6.86 2.14 -2.65
CA ILE A 84 6.40 2.66 -1.35
C ILE A 84 5.91 4.12 -1.45
N LEU A 85 6.64 4.97 -2.18
CA LEU A 85 6.38 6.41 -2.21
C LEU A 85 5.37 6.83 -3.27
N VAL A 86 5.17 6.04 -4.32
CA VAL A 86 4.34 6.42 -5.47
C VAL A 86 3.16 5.47 -5.62
N ILE A 87 3.40 4.16 -5.73
CA ILE A 87 2.33 3.19 -5.98
C ILE A 87 1.35 3.17 -4.80
N ILE A 88 1.81 2.87 -3.59
CA ILE A 88 0.95 2.71 -2.40
C ILE A 88 0.07 3.96 -2.15
N PRO A 89 0.60 5.20 -2.12
CA PRO A 89 -0.22 6.39 -1.85
C PRO A 89 -1.23 6.72 -2.95
N LEU A 90 -0.98 6.28 -4.19
CA LEU A 90 -1.87 6.51 -5.33
C LEU A 90 -2.98 5.45 -5.40
N THR A 91 -2.69 4.19 -5.07
CA THR A 91 -3.62 3.05 -5.16
C THR A 91 -4.50 2.87 -3.93
N VAL A 92 -4.05 3.33 -2.75
CA VAL A 92 -4.80 3.14 -1.51
C VAL A 92 -6.16 3.86 -1.55
N ARG A 93 -7.19 3.10 -1.20
CA ARG A 93 -8.57 3.53 -0.97
C ARG A 93 -9.07 2.81 0.27
N PHE A 94 -9.91 3.49 1.05
CA PHE A 94 -10.45 2.94 2.29
C PHE A 94 -11.91 2.56 2.11
N LYS A 95 -12.34 1.49 2.79
CA LYS A 95 -13.74 1.06 2.87
C LYS A 95 -14.07 0.75 4.33
N GLN A 96 -15.33 0.96 4.70
CA GLN A 96 -15.85 0.47 5.97
C GLN A 96 -16.44 -0.92 5.73
N TYR A 97 -15.99 -1.89 6.51
CA TYR A 97 -16.57 -3.22 6.53
C TYR A 97 -17.47 -3.31 7.76
N ASP A 98 -18.72 -3.72 7.53
CA ASP A 98 -19.63 -4.06 8.62
C ASP A 98 -19.41 -5.53 8.96
N TYR A 99 -18.63 -5.78 10.00
CA TYR A 99 -18.36 -7.14 10.43
C TYR A 99 -19.60 -7.60 11.21
N ASN A 100 -20.37 -8.53 10.63
CA ASN A 100 -21.42 -9.22 11.37
C ASN A 100 -20.76 -10.18 12.36
N ILE A 101 -20.31 -9.65 13.50
CA ILE A 101 -19.74 -10.43 14.58
C ILE A 101 -20.91 -11.15 15.23
N LYS A 102 -21.13 -12.42 14.86
CA LYS A 102 -21.96 -13.31 15.68
C LYS A 102 -21.25 -13.46 17.01
N THR A 103 -21.67 -12.70 18.01
CA THR A 103 -21.28 -12.94 19.41
C THR A 103 -21.69 -14.36 19.75
N PRO A 104 -20.77 -15.26 20.12
CA PRO A 104 -21.16 -16.52 20.73
C PRO A 104 -21.76 -16.17 22.10
N GLY A 105 -23.09 -16.31 22.19
CA GLY A 105 -23.83 -16.26 23.44
C GLY A 105 -23.79 -17.60 24.17
#